data_AF-A0A397WAM6-F1
#
_entry.id   AF-A0A397WAM6-F1
#
_cell.length_a   1.000
_cell.length_b   1.000
_cell.length_c   1.000
_cell.angle_alpha   90.00
_cell.angle_beta   90.00
_cell.angle_gamma   90.00
#
_symmetry.space_group_name_H-M   'P 1'
#
loop_
_entity.id
_entity.type
_entity.pdbx_description
1 polymer ?
#
loop_
_entity_poly.entity_id
_entity_poly.type
_entity_poly.pdbx_seq_one_letter_code
_entity_poly.pdbx_strand_id
1 'polypeptide(L)'
;MYNQVIIVGGGLSGLSAAHTVLERGGNVLVLDKNSFFGGNSTKATSGINGALTKTQIGGRSFSTTYSSWKRNVPGYDDNLTHRGKEMFPGMTITYALIEGIEEIVNNQPDRARLIKKACVTKLIKEGGQTCKEYGPVILATGGYAADFTENPLLKKYRPDMYNLPTTNSEGDGHKMVIAIGGKATHMEKVIVITLLAKFGKPRYLFVLCLIVKLSKEIEWHFKHYVGRGLMRKFSGEALAKEIGISASQLKASFDNHNDIVSNKKKDPFGKKFFHNVPITINDQFHVALMSPVLHYIMGGIDINAESESDCWVIVNGEVLNVTNYFFQSIIGTLKR
;
A
#
# COMPACT_ATOMS: atom_id res chain seq x y z
N MET A 1 -15.39 -14.48 30.09
CA MET A 1 -14.57 -13.39 29.49
C MET A 1 -14.61 -13.55 27.99
N TYR A 2 -14.85 -12.47 27.24
CA TYR A 2 -14.77 -12.49 25.79
C TYR A 2 -13.34 -12.84 25.37
N ASN A 3 -13.14 -14.02 24.79
CA ASN A 3 -11.82 -14.55 24.45
C ASN A 3 -11.48 -14.26 22.98
N GLN A 4 -11.47 -12.98 22.58
CA GLN A 4 -11.19 -12.57 21.20
C GLN A 4 -10.36 -11.28 21.15
N VAL A 5 -9.53 -11.17 20.11
CA VAL A 5 -8.84 -9.93 19.72
C VAL A 5 -9.69 -9.19 18.68
N ILE A 6 -9.97 -7.93 18.92
CA ILE A 6 -10.73 -7.05 18.03
C ILE A 6 -9.76 -6.34 17.09
N ILE A 7 -9.99 -6.46 15.79
CA ILE A 7 -9.16 -5.89 14.74
C ILE A 7 -10.01 -4.89 13.96
N VAL A 8 -9.59 -3.63 13.94
CA VAL A 8 -10.33 -2.55 13.27
C VAL A 8 -9.62 -2.16 11.98
N GLY A 9 -10.21 -2.53 10.86
CA GLY A 9 -9.72 -2.35 9.50
C GLY A 9 -9.28 -3.67 8.88
N GLY A 10 -9.99 -4.12 7.85
CA GLY A 10 -9.69 -5.34 7.09
C GLY A 10 -8.79 -5.08 5.89
N GLY A 11 -7.84 -4.15 5.98
CA GLY A 11 -6.75 -4.01 5.00
C GLY A 11 -5.65 -5.04 5.23
N LEU A 12 -4.56 -4.96 4.46
CA LEU A 12 -3.43 -5.89 4.58
C LEU A 12 -2.94 -6.06 6.01
N SER A 13 -2.68 -4.96 6.73
CA SER A 13 -2.16 -5.03 8.11
C SER A 13 -3.12 -5.68 9.10
N GLY A 14 -4.42 -5.41 9.00
CA GLY A 14 -5.41 -5.99 9.90
C GLY A 14 -5.67 -7.46 9.63
N LEU A 15 -5.75 -7.85 8.35
CA LEU A 15 -5.90 -9.25 7.97
C LEU A 15 -4.65 -10.08 8.31
N SER A 16 -3.44 -9.51 8.14
CA SER A 16 -2.21 -10.16 8.61
C SER A 16 -2.20 -10.33 10.12
N ALA A 17 -2.60 -9.31 10.89
CA ALA A 17 -2.72 -9.43 12.34
C ALA A 17 -3.73 -10.50 12.75
N ALA A 18 -4.86 -10.60 12.03
CA ALA A 18 -5.89 -11.60 12.29
C ALA A 18 -5.35 -13.02 12.09
N HIS A 19 -4.67 -13.27 10.98
CA HIS A 19 -3.98 -14.54 10.72
C HIS A 19 -2.99 -14.88 11.83
N THR A 20 -2.12 -13.95 12.21
CA THR A 20 -1.15 -14.19 13.29
C THR A 20 -1.83 -14.55 14.61
N VAL A 21 -2.91 -13.88 15.00
CA VAL A 21 -3.67 -14.23 16.22
C VAL A 21 -4.27 -15.64 16.09
N LEU A 22 -4.84 -15.98 14.95
CA LEU A 22 -5.45 -17.29 14.68
C LEU A 22 -4.43 -18.43 14.68
N GLU A 23 -3.28 -18.25 14.03
CA GLU A 23 -2.15 -19.19 14.02
C GLU A 23 -1.61 -19.45 15.43
N ARG A 24 -1.70 -18.45 16.31
CA ARG A 24 -1.32 -18.55 17.72
C ARG A 24 -2.44 -19.05 18.62
N GLY A 25 -3.55 -19.57 18.08
CA GLY A 25 -4.63 -20.17 18.86
C GLY A 25 -5.64 -19.18 19.45
N GLY A 26 -5.49 -17.88 19.21
CA GLY A 26 -6.46 -16.86 19.64
C GLY A 26 -7.68 -16.78 18.71
N ASN A 27 -8.77 -16.17 19.19
CA ASN A 27 -9.93 -15.87 18.34
C ASN A 27 -9.93 -14.41 17.92
N VAL A 28 -10.56 -14.09 16.80
CA VAL A 28 -10.57 -12.74 16.25
C VAL A 28 -11.97 -12.24 15.89
N LEU A 29 -12.18 -10.94 16.13
CA LEU A 29 -13.26 -10.17 15.55
C LEU A 29 -12.66 -9.13 14.60
N VAL A 30 -12.87 -9.28 13.30
CA VAL A 30 -12.42 -8.29 12.31
C VAL A 30 -13.58 -7.40 11.92
N LEU A 31 -13.42 -6.09 12.12
CA LEU A 31 -14.40 -5.06 11.81
C LEU A 31 -13.86 -4.18 10.66
N ASP A 32 -14.67 -3.94 9.64
CA ASP A 32 -14.36 -2.95 8.60
C ASP A 32 -15.59 -2.10 8.28
N LYS A 33 -15.39 -0.79 8.17
CA LYS A 33 -16.47 0.15 7.84
C LYS A 33 -16.94 0.04 6.40
N ASN A 34 -16.11 -0.48 5.51
CA ASN A 34 -16.44 -0.65 4.10
C ASN A 34 -17.31 -1.88 3.88
N SER A 35 -17.96 -1.94 2.72
CA SER A 35 -18.74 -3.11 2.29
C SER A 35 -17.89 -4.31 1.88
N PHE A 36 -16.58 -4.10 1.71
CA PHE A 36 -15.60 -5.11 1.32
C PHE A 36 -14.31 -4.88 2.10
N PHE A 37 -13.62 -5.98 2.45
CA PHE A 37 -12.28 -5.91 3.01
C PHE A 37 -11.25 -5.53 1.95
N GLY A 38 -10.09 -5.06 2.42
CA GLY A 38 -8.88 -4.85 1.63
C GLY A 38 -8.40 -3.40 1.55
N GLY A 39 -9.29 -2.43 1.79
CA GLY A 39 -8.93 -1.01 1.86
C GLY A 39 -8.07 -0.52 0.69
N ASN A 40 -7.05 0.28 0.96
CA ASN A 40 -6.10 0.72 -0.08
C ASN A 40 -5.10 -0.37 -0.48
N SER A 41 -4.96 -1.44 0.31
CA SER A 41 -3.99 -2.50 0.05
C SER A 41 -4.29 -3.23 -1.26
N THR A 42 -5.57 -3.44 -1.60
CA THR A 42 -5.98 -4.04 -2.88
C THR A 42 -5.61 -3.19 -4.10
N LYS A 43 -5.35 -1.89 -3.91
CA LYS A 43 -4.96 -0.96 -4.98
C LYS A 43 -3.45 -0.95 -5.23
N ALA A 44 -2.64 -1.64 -4.42
CA ALA A 44 -1.18 -1.63 -4.56
C ALA A 44 -0.73 -2.41 -5.81
N THR A 45 -0.09 -1.72 -6.76
CA THR A 45 0.23 -2.27 -8.09
C THR A 45 1.71 -2.57 -8.32
N SER A 46 2.62 -1.98 -7.54
CA SER A 46 4.07 -2.06 -7.81
C SER A 46 4.70 -3.36 -7.32
N GLY A 47 4.49 -3.70 -6.05
CA GLY A 47 5.11 -4.85 -5.41
C GLY A 47 5.35 -4.63 -3.92
N ILE A 48 5.92 -5.63 -3.27
CA ILE A 48 6.33 -5.62 -1.87
C ILE A 48 7.84 -5.74 -1.78
N ASN A 49 8.47 -4.89 -0.98
CA ASN A 49 9.92 -4.95 -0.82
C ASN A 49 10.32 -6.10 0.12
N GLY A 50 11.33 -6.86 -0.28
CA GLY A 50 11.93 -7.94 0.50
C GLY A 50 13.40 -8.10 0.13
N ALA A 51 14.23 -8.36 1.13
CA ALA A 51 15.66 -8.63 0.98
C ALA A 51 15.98 -10.04 1.47
N LEU A 52 16.94 -10.70 0.83
CA LEU A 52 17.35 -12.07 1.12
C LEU A 52 16.18 -13.06 1.07
N THR A 53 15.21 -12.81 0.18
CA THR A 53 14.06 -13.70 0.01
C THR A 53 14.47 -14.97 -0.72
N LYS A 54 13.73 -16.07 -0.53
CA LYS A 54 13.90 -17.32 -1.28
C LYS A 54 13.95 -17.08 -2.80
N THR A 55 13.18 -16.11 -3.30
CA THR A 55 13.13 -15.70 -4.71
C THR A 55 14.40 -14.98 -5.18
N GLN A 56 15.08 -14.19 -4.33
CA GLN A 56 16.35 -13.52 -4.68
C GLN A 56 17.55 -14.47 -4.65
N ILE A 57 17.54 -15.43 -3.71
CA ILE A 57 18.70 -16.27 -3.41
C ILE A 57 18.68 -17.64 -4.09
N GLY A 58 17.57 -17.98 -4.76
CA GLY A 58 17.37 -19.28 -5.41
C GLY A 58 17.39 -20.45 -4.42
N GLY A 59 16.86 -20.25 -3.20
CA GLY A 59 16.81 -21.28 -2.15
C GLY A 59 18.09 -21.50 -1.34
N ARG A 60 19.14 -20.68 -1.53
CA ARG A 60 20.38 -20.73 -0.72
C ARG A 60 20.21 -20.04 0.65
N SER A 61 20.73 -20.61 1.74
CA SER A 61 20.66 -19.99 3.09
C SER A 61 21.72 -18.92 3.30
N PHE A 62 21.37 -17.80 3.96
CA PHE A 62 22.28 -16.69 4.28
C PHE A 62 22.14 -16.21 5.74
N SER A 63 23.23 -15.64 6.28
CA SER A 63 23.30 -14.98 7.59
C SER A 63 22.66 -13.59 7.58
N THR A 64 21.84 -13.29 8.58
CA THR A 64 20.84 -12.19 8.64
C THR A 64 21.35 -10.84 9.18
N THR A 65 22.66 -10.56 9.13
CA THR A 65 23.17 -9.28 9.68
C THR A 65 22.96 -8.10 8.72
N TYR A 66 22.41 -6.99 9.24
CA TYR A 66 22.12 -5.74 8.53
C TYR A 66 23.33 -5.16 7.76
N SER A 67 24.56 -5.46 8.21
CA SER A 67 25.81 -5.06 7.58
C SER A 67 26.14 -5.79 6.26
N SER A 68 25.44 -6.86 5.91
CA SER A 68 25.71 -7.69 4.72
C SER A 68 25.09 -7.17 3.41
N TRP A 69 24.41 -6.02 3.44
CA TRP A 69 23.77 -5.39 2.26
C TRP A 69 24.73 -5.02 1.10
N LYS A 70 26.04 -5.19 1.26
CA LYS A 70 27.03 -4.96 0.20
C LYS A 70 27.17 -6.18 -0.74
N ARG A 71 26.34 -6.19 -1.79
CA ARG A 71 26.68 -6.26 -3.23
C ARG A 71 27.79 -7.19 -3.78
N ASN A 72 28.20 -8.28 -3.12
CA ASN A 72 29.20 -9.19 -3.71
C ASN A 72 28.79 -10.67 -3.65
N VAL A 73 27.54 -11.00 -4.01
CA VAL A 73 27.10 -12.39 -4.15
C VAL A 73 26.82 -12.69 -5.64
N PRO A 74 27.57 -13.61 -6.28
CA PRO A 74 27.30 -14.02 -7.64
C PRO A 74 25.89 -14.61 -7.81
N GLY A 75 25.10 -14.01 -8.69
CA GLY A 75 23.71 -14.42 -8.98
C GLY A 75 22.66 -13.87 -8.00
N TYR A 76 23.02 -12.92 -7.14
CA TYR A 76 22.05 -12.17 -6.33
C TYR A 76 21.32 -11.14 -7.20
N ASP A 77 19.98 -11.21 -7.21
CA ASP A 77 19.13 -10.17 -7.78
C ASP A 77 18.98 -9.03 -6.76
N ASP A 78 19.51 -7.86 -7.10
CA ASP A 78 19.43 -6.66 -6.25
C ASP A 78 18.07 -5.94 -6.35
N ASN A 79 17.14 -6.47 -7.17
CA ASN A 79 15.75 -6.04 -7.16
C ASN A 79 15.05 -6.49 -5.87
N LEU A 80 14.70 -5.51 -5.04
CA LEU A 80 14.02 -5.75 -3.76
C LEU A 80 12.51 -5.87 -3.91
N THR A 81 11.93 -5.41 -5.02
CA THR A 81 10.47 -5.29 -5.18
C THR A 81 9.89 -6.56 -5.82
N HIS A 82 9.27 -7.39 -4.98
CA HIS A 82 8.61 -8.64 -5.37
C HIS A 82 7.20 -8.38 -5.90
N ARG A 83 6.84 -9.07 -6.99
CA ARG A 83 5.49 -9.04 -7.57
C ARG A 83 5.17 -10.35 -8.28
N GLY A 84 3.89 -10.72 -8.30
CA GLY A 84 3.38 -11.81 -9.13
C GLY A 84 3.22 -11.40 -10.59
N LYS A 85 2.94 -12.38 -11.47
CA LYS A 85 2.74 -12.17 -12.92
C LYS A 85 1.29 -11.88 -13.31
N GLU A 86 0.34 -12.43 -12.58
CA GLU A 86 -1.07 -12.49 -13.00
C GLU A 86 -1.87 -11.24 -12.63
N MET A 87 -1.76 -10.78 -11.38
CA MET A 87 -2.56 -9.67 -10.85
C MET A 87 -1.67 -8.68 -10.08
N PHE A 88 -2.25 -7.52 -9.76
CA PHE A 88 -1.59 -6.58 -8.86
C PHE A 88 -1.30 -7.24 -7.51
N PRO A 89 -0.06 -7.14 -6.99
CA PRO A 89 0.33 -7.78 -5.73
C PRO A 89 -0.58 -7.44 -4.56
N GLY A 90 -1.08 -6.20 -4.50
CA GLY A 90 -2.04 -5.76 -3.50
C GLY A 90 -3.33 -6.58 -3.49
N MET A 91 -3.88 -6.89 -4.67
CA MET A 91 -5.06 -7.76 -4.78
C MET A 91 -4.71 -9.19 -4.38
N THR A 92 -3.64 -9.76 -4.95
CA THR A 92 -3.23 -11.15 -4.70
C THR A 92 -3.03 -11.43 -3.22
N ILE A 93 -2.25 -10.59 -2.53
CA ILE A 93 -1.93 -10.81 -1.11
C ILE A 93 -3.17 -10.61 -0.24
N THR A 94 -3.92 -9.53 -0.48
CA THR A 94 -5.08 -9.22 0.36
C THR A 94 -6.18 -10.27 0.19
N TYR A 95 -6.47 -10.72 -1.03
CA TYR A 95 -7.48 -11.75 -1.28
C TYR A 95 -7.08 -13.10 -0.69
N ALA A 96 -5.81 -13.51 -0.81
CA ALA A 96 -5.33 -14.72 -0.16
C ALA A 96 -5.53 -14.68 1.38
N LEU A 97 -5.30 -13.51 2.01
CA LEU A 97 -5.56 -13.35 3.44
C LEU A 97 -7.06 -13.40 3.77
N ILE A 98 -7.91 -12.78 2.95
CA ILE A 98 -9.38 -12.82 3.14
C ILE A 98 -9.87 -14.27 3.03
N GLU A 99 -9.52 -14.95 1.94
CA GLU A 99 -9.90 -16.34 1.67
C GLU A 99 -9.45 -17.26 2.81
N GLY A 100 -8.21 -17.11 3.29
CA GLY A 100 -7.71 -17.91 4.41
C GLY A 100 -8.48 -17.70 5.72
N ILE A 101 -8.93 -16.48 6.03
CA ILE A 101 -9.77 -16.27 7.24
C ILE A 101 -11.19 -16.77 6.99
N GLU A 102 -11.76 -16.56 5.80
CA GLU A 102 -13.09 -17.07 5.44
C GLU A 102 -13.14 -18.60 5.51
N GLU A 103 -12.07 -19.30 5.10
CA GLU A 103 -11.93 -20.74 5.28
C GLU A 103 -11.95 -21.15 6.76
N ILE A 104 -11.24 -20.42 7.62
CA ILE A 104 -11.27 -20.63 9.08
C ILE A 104 -12.67 -20.39 9.63
N VAL A 105 -13.36 -19.33 9.20
CA VAL A 105 -14.75 -19.04 9.62
C VAL A 105 -15.69 -20.18 9.23
N ASN A 106 -15.54 -20.71 8.01
CA ASN A 106 -16.39 -21.79 7.51
C ASN A 106 -16.15 -23.12 8.25
N ASN A 107 -14.90 -23.43 8.58
CA ASN A 107 -14.52 -24.69 9.21
C ASN A 107 -14.58 -24.65 10.75
N GLN A 108 -14.37 -23.47 11.34
CA GLN A 108 -14.25 -23.21 12.78
C GLN A 108 -14.91 -21.86 13.14
N PRO A 109 -16.25 -21.74 13.07
CA PRO A 109 -16.97 -20.47 13.18
C PRO A 109 -16.75 -19.73 14.51
N ASP A 110 -16.37 -20.43 15.58
CA ASP A 110 -16.07 -19.83 16.88
C ASP A 110 -14.69 -19.14 16.94
N ARG A 111 -13.81 -19.39 15.96
CA ARG A 111 -12.45 -18.85 15.94
C ARG A 111 -12.38 -17.44 15.35
N ALA A 112 -13.26 -17.10 14.41
CA ALA A 112 -13.20 -15.84 13.71
C ALA A 112 -14.60 -15.32 13.37
N ARG A 113 -14.80 -14.01 13.54
CA ARG A 113 -16.00 -13.31 13.06
C ARG A 113 -15.61 -12.11 12.23
N LEU A 114 -16.20 -12.01 11.05
CA LEU A 114 -15.93 -10.95 10.07
C LEU A 114 -17.16 -10.06 9.92
N ILE A 115 -17.08 -8.79 10.33
CA ILE A 115 -18.18 -7.83 10.22
C ILE A 115 -17.78 -6.68 9.30
N LYS A 116 -18.47 -6.59 8.17
CA LYS A 116 -18.36 -5.50 7.18
C LYS A 116 -19.41 -4.44 7.49
N LYS A 117 -19.24 -3.22 6.95
CA LYS A 117 -20.10 -2.06 7.24
C LYS A 117 -20.20 -1.74 8.75
N ALA A 118 -19.18 -2.11 9.52
CA ALA A 118 -19.09 -1.84 10.95
C ALA A 118 -18.13 -0.66 11.17
N CYS A 119 -18.69 0.51 11.50
CA CYS A 119 -17.90 1.68 11.83
C CYS A 119 -17.61 1.71 13.34
N VAL A 120 -16.33 1.59 13.70
CA VAL A 120 -15.89 1.81 15.08
C VAL A 120 -15.69 3.31 15.27
N THR A 121 -16.50 3.91 16.15
CA THR A 121 -16.56 5.37 16.33
C THR A 121 -15.81 5.86 17.56
N LYS A 122 -15.65 4.99 18.56
CA LYS A 122 -15.01 5.35 19.83
C LYS A 122 -14.33 4.15 20.46
N LEU A 123 -13.18 4.41 21.06
CA LEU A 123 -12.55 3.51 22.02
C LEU A 123 -13.03 3.93 23.40
N ILE A 124 -13.82 3.08 24.05
CA ILE A 124 -14.38 3.35 25.37
C ILE A 124 -13.52 2.71 26.45
N LYS A 125 -13.22 3.48 27.51
CA LYS A 125 -12.55 2.99 28.71
C LYS A 125 -13.56 2.45 29.72
N GLU A 126 -14.73 3.10 29.80
CA GLU A 126 -15.89 2.71 30.61
C GLU A 126 -17.21 3.05 29.86
N GLY A 127 -18.33 2.44 30.28
CA GLY A 127 -19.53 2.19 29.46
C GLY A 127 -20.21 3.36 28.73
N GLY A 128 -20.89 3.01 27.62
CA GLY A 128 -21.84 3.84 26.82
C GLY A 128 -23.02 3.02 26.25
N GLN A 129 -23.89 3.61 25.40
CA GLN A 129 -25.21 3.05 25.03
C GLN A 129 -25.33 2.29 23.68
N THR A 130 -24.28 2.15 22.88
CA THR A 130 -24.30 1.41 21.58
C THR A 130 -23.60 0.04 21.68
N CYS A 131 -23.86 -0.87 20.72
CA CYS A 131 -23.31 -2.24 20.67
C CYS A 131 -21.82 -2.27 21.06
N LYS A 132 -21.48 -3.09 22.06
CA LYS A 132 -20.13 -3.17 22.65
C LYS A 132 -19.49 -4.51 22.33
N GLU A 133 -18.18 -4.44 22.07
CA GLU A 133 -17.31 -5.59 21.97
C GLU A 133 -16.17 -5.39 22.96
N TYR A 134 -15.75 -6.47 23.63
CA TYR A 134 -14.72 -6.43 24.66
C TYR A 134 -13.57 -7.35 24.25
N GLY A 135 -12.35 -6.85 24.39
CA GLY A 135 -11.14 -7.58 24.11
C GLY A 135 -9.99 -6.65 23.74
N PRO A 136 -8.76 -7.18 23.63
CA PRO A 136 -7.64 -6.50 23.01
C PRO A 136 -8.00 -5.86 21.66
N VAL A 137 -7.69 -4.58 21.44
CA VAL A 137 -7.93 -3.88 20.16
C VAL A 137 -6.64 -3.64 19.38
N ILE A 138 -6.61 -4.10 18.13
CA ILE A 138 -5.59 -3.77 17.12
C ILE A 138 -6.20 -2.79 16.11
N LEU A 139 -5.60 -1.60 15.97
CA LEU A 139 -6.04 -0.60 15.00
C LEU A 139 -5.21 -0.69 13.71
N ALA A 140 -5.85 -1.12 12.64
CA ALA A 140 -5.30 -1.28 11.30
C ALA A 140 -6.05 -0.41 10.27
N THR A 141 -6.33 0.84 10.64
CA THR A 141 -7.32 1.70 9.97
C THR A 141 -6.79 2.49 8.76
N GLY A 142 -5.50 2.38 8.45
CA GLY A 142 -4.85 3.13 7.37
C GLY A 142 -4.64 4.62 7.71
N GLY A 143 -4.28 5.42 6.71
CA GLY A 143 -3.96 6.84 6.87
C GLY A 143 -5.17 7.79 6.85
N TYR A 144 -4.89 9.09 6.73
CA TYR A 144 -5.89 10.18 6.70
C TYR A 144 -5.81 11.05 5.44
N ALA A 145 -5.22 10.53 4.36
CA ALA A 145 -5.07 11.23 3.09
C ALA A 145 -6.41 11.56 2.39
N ALA A 146 -7.54 11.07 2.85
CA ALA A 146 -8.88 11.40 2.36
C ALA A 146 -9.79 11.92 3.49
N ASP A 147 -9.20 12.48 4.55
CA ASP A 147 -9.96 13.07 5.64
C ASP A 147 -10.62 14.38 5.18
N PHE A 148 -11.90 14.30 4.82
CA PHE A 148 -12.73 15.44 4.41
C PHE A 148 -13.86 15.72 5.42
N THR A 149 -13.69 15.25 6.66
CA THR A 149 -14.66 15.45 7.74
C THR A 149 -14.64 16.90 8.26
N GLU A 150 -15.42 17.20 9.30
CA GLU A 150 -15.50 18.54 9.89
C GLU A 150 -14.16 19.06 10.44
N ASN A 151 -13.34 18.15 11.01
CA ASN A 151 -12.01 18.47 11.54
C ASN A 151 -10.90 17.66 10.84
N PRO A 152 -10.54 18.00 9.58
CA PRO A 152 -9.55 17.24 8.82
C PRO A 152 -8.16 17.29 9.43
N LEU A 153 -7.58 16.13 9.70
CA LEU A 153 -6.17 16.00 10.05
C LEU A 153 -5.27 16.60 8.96
N LEU A 154 -5.65 16.44 7.69
CA LEU A 154 -4.89 17.01 6.58
C LEU A 154 -4.90 18.55 6.57
N LYS A 155 -6.04 19.21 6.86
CA LYS A 155 -6.06 20.69 7.01
C LYS A 155 -5.20 21.15 8.18
N LYS A 156 -5.17 20.36 9.27
CA LYS A 156 -4.37 20.68 10.45
C LYS A 156 -2.87 20.62 10.17
N TYR A 157 -2.39 19.57 9.52
CA TYR A 157 -0.95 19.32 9.37
C TYR A 157 -0.36 19.74 8.02
N ARG A 158 -1.15 19.73 6.94
CA ARG A 158 -0.75 20.06 5.56
C ARG A 158 -1.86 20.78 4.79
N PRO A 159 -2.28 21.98 5.21
CA PRO A 159 -3.36 22.73 4.56
C PRO A 159 -3.05 23.04 3.08
N ASP A 160 -1.77 23.17 2.73
CA ASP A 160 -1.28 23.39 1.37
C ASP A 160 -1.62 22.24 0.40
N MET A 161 -1.82 21.03 0.92
CA MET A 161 -2.13 19.83 0.13
C MET A 161 -3.60 19.42 0.19
N TYR A 162 -4.45 20.12 0.96
CA TYR A 162 -5.82 19.68 1.24
C TYR A 162 -6.70 19.54 -0.01
N ASN A 163 -6.48 20.40 -1.01
CA ASN A 163 -7.26 20.41 -2.24
C ASN A 163 -6.72 19.45 -3.32
N LEU A 164 -5.69 18.66 -3.01
CA LEU A 164 -5.20 17.65 -3.93
C LEU A 164 -6.15 16.45 -4.00
N PRO A 165 -6.38 15.88 -5.20
CA PRO A 165 -7.16 14.66 -5.33
C PRO A 165 -6.48 13.48 -4.63
N THR A 166 -7.29 12.54 -4.11
CA THR A 166 -6.84 11.38 -3.32
C THR A 166 -7.79 10.20 -3.55
N THR A 167 -7.31 8.98 -3.35
CA THR A 167 -8.13 7.74 -3.39
C THR A 167 -8.06 6.96 -2.08
N ASN A 168 -7.66 7.62 -0.99
CA ASN A 168 -7.18 6.99 0.24
C ASN A 168 -8.21 6.99 1.39
N SER A 169 -7.74 6.83 2.63
CA SER A 169 -8.52 6.64 3.86
C SER A 169 -8.70 7.93 4.68
N GLU A 170 -9.71 7.94 5.56
CA GLU A 170 -10.24 9.13 6.26
C GLU A 170 -9.62 9.41 7.65
N GLY A 171 -8.78 8.53 8.19
CA GLY A 171 -8.06 8.81 9.43
C GLY A 171 -8.80 8.55 10.75
N ASP A 172 -9.95 7.88 10.74
CA ASP A 172 -10.78 7.72 11.94
C ASP A 172 -10.03 7.10 13.12
N GLY A 173 -9.21 6.06 12.86
CA GLY A 173 -8.41 5.43 13.92
C GLY A 173 -7.38 6.37 14.54
N HIS A 174 -6.81 7.30 13.77
CA HIS A 174 -5.91 8.32 14.33
C HIS A 174 -6.66 9.23 15.30
N LYS A 175 -7.85 9.70 14.91
CA LYS A 175 -8.69 10.57 15.75
C LYS A 175 -9.13 9.85 17.02
N MET A 176 -9.53 8.58 16.91
CA MET A 176 -9.92 7.77 18.07
C MET A 176 -8.79 7.64 19.08
N VAL A 177 -7.56 7.39 18.62
CA VAL A 177 -6.40 7.25 19.51
C VAL A 177 -5.98 8.58 20.12
N ILE A 178 -5.93 9.65 19.33
CA ILE A 178 -5.60 10.99 19.82
C ILE A 178 -6.61 11.44 20.88
N ALA A 179 -7.91 11.17 20.68
CA ALA A 179 -8.97 11.55 21.60
C ALA A 179 -8.85 10.90 23.00
N ILE A 180 -8.13 9.78 23.13
CA ILE A 180 -7.90 9.09 24.40
C ILE A 180 -6.49 9.33 24.98
N GLY A 181 -5.74 10.27 24.40
CA GLY A 181 -4.41 10.68 24.87
C GLY A 181 -3.24 10.01 24.14
N GLY A 182 -3.49 9.24 23.08
CA GLY A 182 -2.41 8.64 22.29
C GLY A 182 -1.63 9.67 21.49
N LYS A 183 -0.32 9.45 21.35
CA LYS A 183 0.59 10.36 20.65
C LYS A 183 0.63 10.05 19.16
N ALA A 184 0.77 11.10 18.36
CA ALA A 184 0.96 11.00 16.92
C ALA A 184 2.24 11.75 16.51
N THR A 185 3.04 11.15 15.64
CA THR A 185 4.29 11.74 15.14
C THR A 185 4.30 11.85 13.63
N HIS A 186 5.10 12.80 13.14
CA HIS A 186 5.37 13.01 11.72
C HIS A 186 4.11 13.24 10.87
N MET A 187 3.02 13.75 11.47
CA MET A 187 1.73 13.95 10.79
C MET A 187 1.81 14.97 9.63
N GLU A 188 2.88 15.73 9.53
CA GLU A 188 3.16 16.62 8.39
C GLU A 188 3.85 15.90 7.21
N LYS A 189 4.36 14.68 7.43
CA LYS A 189 5.07 13.88 6.41
C LYS A 189 4.08 13.18 5.50
N VAL A 190 3.81 13.84 4.38
CA VAL A 190 2.81 13.46 3.39
C VAL A 190 3.47 13.29 2.01
N ILE A 191 3.20 12.17 1.34
CA ILE A 191 3.65 11.89 -0.03
C ILE A 191 2.56 12.22 -1.03
N VAL A 192 2.96 13.02 -2.02
CA VAL A 192 2.25 13.19 -3.29
C VAL A 192 2.99 12.40 -4.34
N ILE A 193 2.26 11.61 -5.13
CA ILE A 193 2.79 10.95 -6.32
C ILE A 193 2.07 11.46 -7.55
N THR A 194 2.56 11.09 -8.71
CA THR A 194 1.83 11.31 -9.96
C THR A 194 1.11 10.02 -10.36
N LEU A 195 -0.20 10.09 -10.58
CA LEU A 195 -1.03 8.96 -11.04
C LEU A 195 -1.69 9.26 -12.40
N LEU A 196 -2.13 8.19 -13.05
CA LEU A 196 -2.85 8.25 -14.31
C LEU A 196 -4.17 9.01 -14.13
N ALA A 197 -4.43 9.95 -15.02
CA ALA A 197 -5.62 10.78 -15.08
C ALA A 197 -6.44 10.45 -16.33
N LYS A 198 -7.75 10.68 -16.26
CA LYS A 198 -8.64 10.54 -17.42
C LYS A 198 -8.34 11.63 -18.44
N PHE A 199 -8.31 11.24 -19.71
CA PHE A 199 -8.27 12.17 -20.84
C PHE A 199 -9.44 13.16 -20.79
N GLY A 200 -9.20 14.41 -21.22
CA GLY A 200 -10.18 15.49 -21.22
C GLY A 200 -10.34 16.22 -19.87
N LYS A 201 -9.58 15.87 -18.83
CA LYS A 201 -9.51 16.66 -17.61
C LYS A 201 -8.51 17.81 -17.77
N PRO A 202 -8.85 19.04 -17.32
CA PRO A 202 -8.05 20.25 -17.61
C PRO A 202 -6.74 20.35 -16.84
N ARG A 203 -6.47 19.43 -15.90
CA ARG A 203 -5.28 19.45 -15.05
C ARG A 203 -4.55 18.12 -15.18
N TYR A 204 -3.58 18.05 -16.09
CA TYR A 204 -2.53 17.03 -16.09
C TYR A 204 -1.19 17.73 -16.22
N LEU A 205 -0.18 17.21 -15.52
CA LEU A 205 1.14 17.82 -15.42
C LEU A 205 2.11 17.20 -16.42
N PHE A 206 1.96 15.90 -16.72
CA PHE A 206 2.84 15.17 -17.63
C PHE A 206 2.07 14.24 -18.56
N VAL A 207 2.67 13.93 -19.70
CA VAL A 207 2.25 12.86 -20.59
C VAL A 207 3.25 11.71 -20.44
N LEU A 208 2.77 10.57 -19.97
CA LEU A 208 3.55 9.34 -19.91
C LEU A 208 3.46 8.64 -21.26
N CYS A 209 4.59 8.37 -21.90
CA CYS A 209 4.69 7.66 -23.16
C CYS A 209 5.54 6.39 -23.00
N LEU A 210 4.97 5.23 -23.34
CA LEU A 210 5.59 3.92 -23.21
C LEU A 210 5.49 3.15 -24.54
N ILE A 211 6.55 2.47 -24.97
CA ILE A 211 6.54 1.70 -26.23
C ILE A 211 5.69 0.43 -26.05
N VAL A 212 4.77 0.17 -26.99
CA VAL A 212 3.85 -0.99 -26.94
C VAL A 212 4.56 -2.33 -26.94
N LYS A 213 5.73 -2.44 -27.59
CA LYS A 213 6.54 -3.67 -27.62
C LYS A 213 6.84 -4.22 -26.22
N LEU A 214 6.80 -3.36 -25.20
CA LEU A 214 7.15 -3.66 -23.81
C LEU A 214 5.95 -3.99 -22.94
N SER A 215 4.73 -3.94 -23.50
CA SER A 215 3.54 -4.25 -22.72
C SER A 215 3.56 -5.67 -22.18
N LYS A 216 4.38 -6.56 -22.75
CA LYS A 216 4.55 -7.94 -22.30
C LYS A 216 5.19 -8.08 -20.91
N GLU A 217 5.98 -7.10 -20.45
CA GLU A 217 6.66 -7.17 -19.14
C GLU A 217 5.68 -6.97 -17.97
N ILE A 218 4.66 -6.15 -18.18
CA ILE A 218 3.64 -5.80 -17.18
C ILE A 218 2.25 -5.77 -17.84
N GLU A 219 1.92 -6.86 -18.54
CA GLU A 219 0.73 -6.96 -19.41
C GLU A 219 -0.57 -6.64 -18.69
N TRP A 220 -0.69 -7.09 -17.43
CA TRP A 220 -1.84 -6.80 -16.59
C TRP A 220 -2.05 -5.29 -16.37
N HIS A 221 -0.98 -4.52 -16.13
CA HIS A 221 -1.07 -3.06 -15.96
C HIS A 221 -1.61 -2.39 -17.22
N PHE A 222 -1.07 -2.74 -18.39
CA PHE A 222 -1.54 -2.17 -19.65
C PHE A 222 -3.00 -2.53 -19.94
N LYS A 223 -3.37 -3.82 -19.81
CA LYS A 223 -4.77 -4.26 -19.96
C LYS A 223 -5.70 -3.49 -19.01
N HIS A 224 -5.32 -3.39 -17.74
CA HIS A 224 -6.12 -2.72 -16.71
C HIS A 224 -6.32 -1.23 -17.01
N TYR A 225 -5.25 -0.49 -17.31
CA TYR A 225 -5.35 0.96 -17.53
C TYR A 225 -5.98 1.32 -18.87
N VAL A 226 -5.74 0.52 -19.92
CA VAL A 226 -6.43 0.69 -21.21
C VAL A 226 -7.92 0.40 -21.07
N GLY A 227 -8.30 -0.71 -20.42
CA GLY A 227 -9.71 -1.07 -20.20
C GLY A 227 -10.48 -0.02 -19.39
N ARG A 228 -9.81 0.75 -18.53
CA ARG A 228 -10.40 1.87 -17.76
C ARG A 228 -10.37 3.22 -18.49
N GLY A 229 -9.85 3.26 -19.72
CA GLY A 229 -9.70 4.50 -20.49
C GLY A 229 -8.70 5.50 -19.90
N LEU A 230 -7.78 5.03 -19.03
CA LEU A 230 -6.71 5.83 -18.43
C LEU A 230 -5.43 5.83 -19.28
N MET A 231 -5.36 4.94 -20.26
CA MET A 231 -4.27 4.82 -21.21
C MET A 231 -4.81 4.53 -22.61
N ARG A 232 -4.20 5.12 -23.64
CA ARG A 232 -4.61 4.97 -25.05
C ARG A 232 -3.41 4.60 -25.91
N LYS A 233 -3.66 3.98 -27.07
CA LYS A 233 -2.62 3.64 -28.05
C LYS A 233 -2.52 4.72 -29.13
N PHE A 234 -1.31 5.07 -29.54
CA PHE A 234 -1.02 6.05 -30.58
C PHE A 234 0.12 5.56 -31.49
N SER A 235 0.08 5.90 -32.78
CA SER A 235 1.30 5.95 -33.60
C SER A 235 2.15 7.16 -33.19
N GLY A 236 3.40 7.26 -33.65
CA GLY A 236 4.22 8.45 -33.39
C GLY A 236 3.62 9.73 -33.95
N GLU A 237 3.06 9.71 -35.16
CA GLU A 237 2.40 10.90 -35.75
C GLU A 237 1.16 11.31 -34.96
N ALA A 238 0.35 10.33 -34.55
CA ALA A 238 -0.84 10.58 -33.74
C ALA A 238 -0.46 11.11 -32.34
N LEU A 239 0.62 10.60 -31.75
CA LEU A 239 1.16 11.10 -30.48
C LEU A 239 1.65 12.54 -30.62
N ALA A 240 2.39 12.87 -31.69
CA ALA A 240 2.86 14.24 -31.93
C ALA A 240 1.69 15.22 -32.00
N LYS A 241 0.62 14.85 -32.72
CA LYS A 241 -0.62 15.64 -32.78
C LYS A 241 -1.30 15.77 -31.42
N GLU A 242 -1.40 14.68 -30.64
CA GLU A 242 -2.03 14.67 -29.32
C GLU A 242 -1.34 15.62 -28.33
N ILE A 243 0.00 15.68 -28.34
CA ILE A 243 0.78 16.54 -27.44
C ILE A 243 1.07 17.92 -28.02
N GLY A 244 0.59 18.23 -29.23
CA GLY A 244 0.67 19.55 -29.85
C GLY A 244 2.04 19.92 -30.43
N ILE A 245 2.82 18.95 -30.91
CA ILE A 245 4.13 19.18 -31.57
C ILE A 245 4.18 18.58 -32.98
N SER A 246 5.15 18.99 -33.79
CA SER A 246 5.35 18.37 -35.11
C SER A 246 5.94 16.97 -34.98
N ALA A 247 5.69 16.11 -35.98
CA ALA A 247 6.32 14.80 -36.08
C ALA A 247 7.87 14.90 -36.10
N SER A 248 8.42 15.93 -36.75
CA SER A 248 9.88 16.17 -36.77
C SER A 248 10.45 16.51 -35.40
N GLN A 249 9.73 17.31 -34.59
CA GLN A 249 10.12 17.63 -33.21
C GLN A 249 10.08 16.40 -32.31
N LEU A 250 9.03 15.56 -32.44
CA LEU A 250 8.95 14.31 -31.70
C LEU A 250 10.09 13.36 -32.08
N LYS A 251 10.35 13.19 -33.38
CA LYS A 251 11.45 12.37 -33.88
C LYS A 251 12.79 12.86 -33.34
N ALA A 252 13.06 14.16 -33.41
CA ALA A 252 14.31 14.74 -32.90
C ALA A 252 14.48 14.49 -31.39
N SER A 253 13.39 14.54 -30.62
CA SER A 253 13.41 14.23 -29.18
C SER A 253 13.78 12.76 -28.92
N PHE A 254 13.20 11.83 -29.68
CA PHE A 254 13.53 10.40 -29.62
C PHE A 254 14.96 10.10 -30.07
N ASP A 255 15.42 10.71 -31.16
CA ASP A 255 16.81 10.57 -31.63
C ASP A 255 17.80 11.07 -30.57
N ASN A 256 17.52 12.22 -29.95
CA ASN A 256 18.35 12.75 -28.87
C ASN A 256 18.35 11.84 -27.62
N HIS A 257 17.22 11.22 -27.28
CA HIS A 257 17.16 10.22 -26.22
C HIS A 257 18.04 9.01 -26.55
N ASN A 258 17.96 8.49 -27.78
CA ASN A 258 18.79 7.36 -28.23
C ASN A 258 20.30 7.70 -28.23
N ASP A 259 20.68 8.93 -28.58
CA ASP A 259 22.06 9.41 -28.48
C ASP A 259 22.56 9.40 -27.02
N ILE A 260 21.72 9.84 -26.09
CA ILE A 260 22.04 9.81 -24.65
C ILE A 260 22.25 8.36 -24.20
N VAL A 261 21.32 7.47 -24.55
CA VAL A 261 21.39 6.07 -24.11
C VAL A 261 22.56 5.32 -24.73
N SER A 262 22.96 5.68 -25.95
CA SER A 262 24.16 5.14 -26.62
C SER A 262 25.47 5.82 -26.18
N ASN A 263 25.44 6.64 -25.12
CA ASN A 263 26.58 7.39 -24.59
C ASN A 263 27.24 8.37 -25.57
N LYS A 264 26.56 8.73 -26.67
CA LYS A 264 27.03 9.79 -27.58
C LYS A 264 26.85 11.18 -26.97
N LYS A 265 25.91 11.31 -26.02
CA LYS A 265 25.63 12.54 -25.27
C LYS A 265 25.46 12.22 -23.79
N LYS A 266 25.78 13.20 -22.94
CA LYS A 266 25.51 13.12 -21.50
C LYS A 266 24.03 13.43 -21.25
N ASP A 267 23.39 12.65 -20.37
CA ASP A 267 22.04 12.95 -19.93
C ASP A 267 22.03 14.23 -19.07
N PRO A 268 21.23 15.25 -19.44
CA PRO A 268 21.19 16.52 -18.70
C PRO A 268 20.56 16.39 -17.30
N PHE A 269 19.83 15.29 -17.02
CA PHE A 269 19.14 15.05 -15.76
C PHE A 269 19.87 14.04 -14.85
N GLY A 270 21.01 13.52 -15.29
CA GLY A 270 21.82 12.55 -14.53
C GLY A 270 21.19 11.16 -14.41
N LYS A 271 20.23 10.79 -15.28
CA LYS A 271 19.65 9.44 -15.34
C LYS A 271 20.74 8.43 -15.70
N LYS A 272 20.88 7.39 -14.88
CA LYS A 272 21.91 6.36 -15.01
C LYS A 272 21.43 5.09 -15.72
N PHE A 273 20.17 4.73 -15.47
CA PHE A 273 19.60 3.49 -15.97
C PHE A 273 18.56 3.82 -17.02
N PHE A 274 18.83 3.33 -18.23
CA PHE A 274 17.92 3.39 -19.36
C PHE A 274 17.49 1.97 -19.67
N HIS A 275 16.19 1.82 -19.84
CA HIS A 275 15.58 0.62 -20.37
C HIS A 275 14.87 1.05 -21.65
N ASN A 276 14.42 0.09 -22.46
CA ASN A 276 13.37 0.36 -23.44
C ASN A 276 13.81 1.25 -24.61
N VAL A 277 15.01 0.99 -25.13
CA VAL A 277 15.62 1.68 -26.28
C VAL A 277 16.06 0.68 -27.37
N PRO A 278 16.22 1.12 -28.63
CA PRO A 278 15.94 2.47 -29.14
C PRO A 278 14.44 2.75 -29.25
N ILE A 279 14.07 4.03 -29.14
CA ILE A 279 12.71 4.53 -29.38
C ILE A 279 12.66 5.25 -30.73
N THR A 280 11.65 4.97 -31.55
CA THR A 280 11.52 5.56 -32.90
C THR A 280 10.10 6.06 -33.13
N ILE A 281 9.93 7.08 -33.98
CA ILE A 281 8.59 7.60 -34.30
C ILE A 281 7.67 6.55 -34.94
N ASN A 282 8.24 5.53 -35.59
CA ASN A 282 7.50 4.44 -36.23
C ASN A 282 6.98 3.41 -35.21
N ASP A 283 7.35 3.52 -33.94
CA ASP A 283 6.81 2.66 -32.89
C ASP A 283 5.34 2.98 -32.58
N GLN A 284 4.71 2.05 -31.86
CA GLN A 284 3.41 2.25 -31.26
C GLN A 284 3.59 2.58 -29.78
N PHE A 285 2.77 3.49 -29.27
CA PHE A 285 2.89 4.04 -27.93
C PHE A 285 1.63 3.84 -27.12
N HIS A 286 1.80 3.40 -25.89
CA HIS A 286 0.84 3.53 -24.82
C HIS A 286 1.05 4.88 -24.12
N VAL A 287 0.02 5.71 -24.15
CA VAL A 287 0.06 7.08 -23.65
C VAL A 287 -0.95 7.25 -22.53
N ALA A 288 -0.53 7.88 -21.43
CA ALA A 288 -1.40 8.22 -20.31
C ALA A 288 -1.12 9.66 -19.85
N LEU A 289 -2.16 10.33 -19.38
CA LEU A 289 -2.02 11.64 -18.73
C LEU A 289 -1.72 11.43 -17.25
N MET A 290 -0.88 12.27 -16.67
CA MET A 290 -0.38 12.09 -15.31
C MET A 290 -0.65 13.34 -14.47
N SER A 291 -1.22 13.17 -13.27
CA SER A 291 -1.56 14.27 -12.37
C SER A 291 -1.04 14.02 -10.94
N PRO A 292 -0.61 15.06 -10.21
CA PRO A 292 -0.30 14.94 -8.79
C PRO A 292 -1.54 14.52 -7.99
N VAL A 293 -1.38 13.51 -7.16
CA VAL A 293 -2.39 13.02 -6.23
C VAL A 293 -1.76 12.81 -4.86
N LEU A 294 -2.54 13.11 -3.83
CA LEU A 294 -2.20 12.76 -2.48
C LEU A 294 -2.26 11.23 -2.33
N HIS A 295 -1.16 10.62 -1.90
CA HIS A 295 -1.00 9.17 -1.97
C HIS A 295 -0.84 8.49 -0.62
N TYR A 296 0.06 8.96 0.22
CA TYR A 296 0.40 8.26 1.44
C TYR A 296 0.76 9.23 2.56
N ILE A 297 0.43 8.84 3.78
CA ILE A 297 0.80 9.55 5.00
C ILE A 297 1.82 8.68 5.72
N MET A 298 3.02 9.21 5.96
CA MET A 298 4.06 8.50 6.69
C MET A 298 3.93 8.68 8.20
N GLY A 299 3.38 9.82 8.63
CA GLY A 299 3.03 10.03 10.01
C GLY A 299 1.86 9.16 10.46
N GLY A 300 1.79 8.97 11.77
CA GLY A 300 0.70 8.21 12.36
C GLY A 300 0.77 8.20 13.87
N ILE A 301 0.02 7.27 14.46
CA ILE A 301 0.06 7.00 15.89
C ILE A 301 1.41 6.39 16.25
N ASP A 302 2.01 6.87 17.32
CA ASP A 302 3.27 6.33 17.85
C ASP A 302 3.06 4.87 18.23
N ILE A 303 3.85 4.01 17.59
CA ILE A 303 4.06 2.64 18.00
C ILE A 303 5.49 2.55 18.52
N ASN A 304 5.67 2.36 19.83
CA ASN A 304 6.98 2.03 20.35
C ASN A 304 7.34 0.59 19.93
N ALA A 305 8.47 0.42 19.25
CA ALA A 305 8.98 -0.88 18.80
C ALA A 305 10.37 -1.18 19.37
N GLU A 306 10.84 -0.40 20.35
CA GLU A 306 12.18 -0.53 20.93
C GLU A 306 12.32 -1.72 21.89
N SER A 307 11.23 -2.43 22.18
CA SER A 307 11.27 -3.69 22.90
C SER A 307 10.23 -4.68 22.35
N GLU A 308 10.54 -5.99 22.35
CA GLU A 308 9.54 -7.06 22.12
C GLU A 308 8.36 -6.96 23.13
N SER A 309 8.55 -6.15 24.19
CA SER A 309 7.56 -5.78 25.19
C SER A 309 6.50 -4.74 24.74
N ASP A 310 6.64 -4.01 23.63
CA ASP A 310 5.78 -2.83 23.38
C ASP A 310 4.71 -3.00 22.28
N CYS A 311 3.99 -4.12 22.30
CA CYS A 311 2.73 -4.23 21.55
C CYS A 311 1.63 -3.47 22.28
N TRP A 312 1.16 -2.35 21.71
CA TRP A 312 0.10 -1.55 22.31
C TRP A 312 -1.27 -2.14 22.00
N VAL A 313 -1.87 -2.74 23.00
CA VAL A 313 -3.29 -3.06 23.01
C VAL A 313 -3.94 -2.16 24.04
N ILE A 314 -5.01 -1.48 23.63
CA ILE A 314 -5.84 -0.73 24.58
C ILE A 314 -6.75 -1.74 25.28
N VAL A 315 -6.45 -2.05 26.55
CA VAL A 315 -7.32 -2.82 27.44
C VAL A 315 -7.69 -1.90 28.60
N ASN A 316 -8.99 -1.71 28.87
CA ASN A 316 -9.51 -0.86 29.95
C ASN A 316 -8.95 0.58 29.99
N GLY A 317 -8.50 1.11 28.84
CA GLY A 317 -8.05 2.49 28.77
C GLY A 317 -6.64 2.79 29.26
N GLU A 318 -5.91 1.76 29.67
CA GLU A 318 -4.46 1.80 29.81
C GLU A 318 -3.84 1.31 28.50
N VAL A 319 -2.75 1.95 28.08
CA VAL A 319 -1.95 1.42 26.99
C VAL A 319 -1.16 0.27 27.60
N LEU A 320 -1.75 -0.92 27.57
CA LEU A 320 -1.19 -2.08 28.24
C LEU A 320 -0.13 -2.70 27.34
N ASN A 321 1.05 -2.84 27.93
CA ASN A 321 2.13 -3.68 27.47
C ASN A 321 1.64 -5.14 27.53
N VAL A 322 1.09 -5.65 26.42
CA VAL A 322 0.49 -7.00 26.37
C VAL A 322 1.46 -8.09 25.92
N THR A 323 2.76 -7.82 25.94
CA THR A 323 3.75 -8.82 25.51
C THR A 323 3.64 -10.10 26.31
N ASN A 324 3.38 -10.02 27.60
CA ASN A 324 3.17 -11.22 28.40
C ASN A 324 1.76 -11.83 28.26
N TYR A 325 0.77 -11.10 27.74
CA TYR A 325 -0.59 -11.62 27.53
C TYR A 325 -0.62 -12.65 26.39
N PHE A 326 0.11 -12.40 25.30
CA PHE A 326 0.30 -13.37 24.23
C PHE A 326 1.13 -14.58 24.67
N PHE A 327 2.11 -14.40 25.57
CA PHE A 327 2.91 -15.52 26.08
C PHE A 327 2.17 -16.38 27.13
N GLN A 328 1.38 -15.79 28.03
CA GLN A 328 0.74 -16.54 29.12
C GLN A 328 -0.61 -17.17 28.74
N SER A 329 -1.45 -16.49 27.94
CA SER A 329 -2.78 -17.00 27.59
C SER A 329 -2.76 -18.13 26.55
N ILE A 330 -1.73 -18.17 25.70
CA ILE A 330 -1.58 -19.15 24.61
C ILE A 330 -0.72 -20.36 25.03
N ILE A 331 0.33 -20.15 25.85
CA ILE A 331 1.14 -21.28 26.37
C ILE A 331 0.45 -21.99 27.52
N GLY A 332 -0.45 -21.34 28.26
CA GLY A 332 -1.29 -21.99 29.28
C GLY A 332 -2.17 -23.12 28.72
N THR A 333 -2.49 -23.08 27.42
CA THR A 333 -3.24 -24.12 26.70
C THR A 333 -2.34 -25.24 26.16
N LEU A 334 -1.01 -25.03 26.09
CA LEU A 334 -0.03 -26.03 25.64
C LEU A 334 0.58 -26.85 26.79
N LYS A 335 0.17 -26.60 28.05
CA LYS A 335 0.59 -27.35 29.24
C LYS A 335 -0.54 -28.14 29.93
N ARG A 336 -1.62 -28.45 29.22
CA ARG A 336 -2.61 -29.46 29.68
C ARG A 336 -2.84 -30.51 28.62
#